data_AF-A0A9D9GZD0-F1
#
_entry.id   AF-A0A9D9GZD0-F1
#
_cell.length_a   1.000
_cell.length_b   1.000
_cell.length_c   1.000
_cell.angle_alpha   90.00
_cell.angle_beta   90.00
_cell.angle_gamma   90.00
#
_symmetry.space_group_name_H-M   'P 1'
#
loop_
_entity.id
_entity.type
_entity.pdbx_description
1 polymer ?
#
loop_
_entity_poly.entity_id
_entity_poly.type
_entity_poly.pdbx_seq_one_letter_code
_entity_poly.pdbx_strand_id
1 'polypeptide(L)'
;MCAVISTNDGKQYQTPGFWPQTGAVIVGSMAGNMVSGLTKGVGPQLMNHMKELNKGVDTVELRKAVDSALESSGMTAKGVELIDVTGTGKKPKFSFPFKFPMGNTGEAVENAVENSTIAPKVTPNFKLKKALLTEMPAWLRKTPFGKLYISIIEDMLTNGNNACYLPKANKVVVNMEKLGTSAFHEIGHSINRNSSKFWKVIQKTRTPFMITASTIPLIGLLKRKKVEGEEPKNTVDKATTFIKDHCGVLTSAAFVPAVAEELKATHRGNKLAKQLLSPELYKKVVKTNRFGAATYILTAATAGVAAFVVSHVRDLCSKPKEIKHS
;
A
#
# COMPACT_ATOMS: atom_id res chain seq x y z
N MET A 1 -17.67 6.19 33.70
CA MET A 1 -18.32 5.29 34.68
C MET A 1 -17.98 3.85 34.34
N CYS A 2 -17.83 2.98 35.34
CA CYS A 2 -17.71 1.54 35.12
C CYS A 2 -19.12 0.97 34.86
N ALA A 3 -19.24 0.08 33.88
CA ALA A 3 -20.48 -0.65 33.63
C ALA A 3 -20.40 -2.06 34.23
N VAL A 4 -21.54 -2.60 34.65
CA VAL A 4 -21.69 -4.00 35.02
C VAL A 4 -22.27 -4.76 33.83
N ILE A 5 -21.66 -5.90 33.52
CA ILE A 5 -22.11 -6.85 32.50
C ILE A 5 -22.69 -8.05 33.25
N SER A 6 -23.94 -8.39 32.95
CA SER A 6 -24.57 -9.63 33.39
C SER A 6 -24.54 -10.63 32.24
N THR A 7 -24.15 -11.86 32.55
CA THR A 7 -24.05 -12.97 31.60
C THR A 7 -25.17 -13.97 31.84
N ASN A 8 -25.44 -14.83 30.85
CA ASN A 8 -26.58 -15.75 30.91
C ASN A 8 -26.47 -16.81 32.02
N ASP A 9 -25.24 -17.11 32.49
CA ASP A 9 -24.97 -18.01 33.61
C ASP A 9 -25.04 -17.31 34.98
N GLY A 10 -25.47 -16.04 35.01
CA GLY A 10 -25.63 -15.25 36.22
C GLY A 10 -24.36 -14.57 36.71
N LYS A 11 -23.19 -14.76 36.05
CA LYS A 11 -21.96 -14.06 36.45
C LYS A 11 -22.04 -12.58 36.12
N GLN A 12 -21.40 -11.78 36.98
CA GLN A 12 -21.30 -10.34 36.80
C GLN A 12 -19.85 -9.90 36.60
N TYR A 13 -19.63 -8.97 35.68
CA TYR A 13 -18.31 -8.41 35.39
C TYR A 13 -18.35 -6.89 35.43
N GLN A 14 -17.35 -6.27 36.05
CA GLN A 14 -17.15 -4.84 36.03
C GLN A 14 -16.18 -4.46 34.90
N THR A 15 -16.61 -3.57 34.01
CA THR A 15 -15.72 -3.02 32.98
C THR A 15 -14.75 -2.00 33.59
N PRO A 16 -13.54 -1.83 33.03
CA PRO A 16 -12.67 -0.74 33.46
C PRO A 16 -13.32 0.63 33.26
N GLY A 17 -12.93 1.61 34.08
CA GLY A 17 -13.34 3.00 33.92
C GLY A 17 -12.75 3.65 32.65
N PHE A 18 -13.11 4.92 32.42
CA PHE A 18 -12.69 5.66 31.23
C PHE A 18 -11.16 5.72 31.06
N TRP A 19 -10.42 6.12 32.10
CA TRP A 19 -8.97 6.28 32.02
C TRP A 19 -8.22 4.97 31.71
N PRO A 20 -8.50 3.83 32.37
CA PRO A 20 -7.93 2.54 31.97
C PRO A 20 -8.27 2.14 30.53
N GLN A 21 -9.48 2.40 30.04
CA GLN A 21 -9.84 2.08 28.65
C GLN A 21 -9.06 2.95 27.66
N THR A 22 -8.93 4.24 27.92
CA THR A 22 -8.13 5.16 27.10
C THR A 22 -6.66 4.74 27.11
N GLY A 23 -6.10 4.40 28.28
CA GLY A 23 -4.74 3.87 28.40
C GLY A 23 -4.54 2.58 27.58
N ALA A 24 -5.49 1.64 27.65
CA ALA A 24 -5.43 0.41 26.87
C ALA A 24 -5.46 0.64 25.35
N VAL A 25 -6.23 1.63 24.89
CA VAL A 25 -6.24 2.04 23.47
C VAL A 25 -4.89 2.60 23.05
N ILE A 26 -4.27 3.46 23.87
CA ILE A 26 -2.94 4.03 23.60
C ILE A 26 -1.89 2.90 23.53
N VAL A 27 -1.85 2.02 24.52
CA VAL A 27 -0.88 0.91 24.58
C VAL A 27 -1.07 -0.07 23.41
N GLY A 28 -2.32 -0.44 23.09
CA GLY A 28 -2.62 -1.29 21.94
C GLY A 28 -2.18 -0.65 20.61
N SER A 29 -2.45 0.64 20.43
CA SER A 29 -2.00 1.41 19.25
C SER A 29 -0.47 1.46 19.15
N MET A 30 0.24 1.71 20.26
CA MET A 30 1.70 1.71 20.30
C MET A 30 2.28 0.35 19.93
N ALA A 31 1.77 -0.74 20.50
CA ALA A 31 2.22 -2.10 20.19
C ALA A 31 2.01 -2.45 18.70
N GLY A 32 0.85 -2.11 18.13
CA GLY A 32 0.59 -2.28 16.70
C GLY A 32 1.54 -1.49 15.80
N ASN A 33 1.84 -0.25 16.18
CA ASN A 33 2.79 0.60 15.47
C ASN A 33 4.22 0.06 15.53
N MET A 34 4.63 -0.56 16.65
CA MET A 34 5.94 -1.22 16.76
C MET A 34 6.03 -2.42 15.80
N VAL A 35 5.00 -3.26 15.76
CA VAL A 35 4.93 -4.40 14.81
C VAL A 35 4.98 -3.93 13.37
N SER A 36 4.20 -2.90 13.04
CA SER A 36 4.24 -2.28 11.71
C SER A 36 5.63 -1.70 11.42
N GLY A 37 6.26 -1.12 12.45
CA GLY A 37 7.64 -0.61 12.50
C GLY A 37 8.69 -1.61 12.02
N LEU A 38 8.58 -2.88 12.42
CA LEU A 38 9.56 -3.92 12.08
C LEU A 38 9.74 -4.14 10.57
N THR A 39 8.72 -3.83 9.77
CA THR A 39 8.78 -4.01 8.30
C THR A 39 9.12 -2.76 7.54
N LYS A 40 9.21 -1.62 8.22
CA LYS A 40 9.42 -0.34 7.58
C LYS A 40 10.79 -0.23 6.90
N GLY A 41 11.83 -0.85 7.46
CA GLY A 41 13.15 -0.91 6.83
C GLY A 41 13.21 -1.77 5.56
N VAL A 42 12.27 -2.73 5.39
CA VAL A 42 12.32 -3.69 4.28
C VAL A 42 11.94 -3.04 2.95
N GLY A 43 10.94 -2.15 2.94
CA GLY A 43 10.48 -1.47 1.73
C GLY A 43 11.59 -0.66 1.03
N PRO A 44 12.25 0.28 1.73
CA PRO A 44 13.38 1.04 1.20
C PRO A 44 14.55 0.13 0.77
N GLN A 45 14.85 -0.92 1.53
CA GLN A 45 15.89 -1.88 1.14
C GLN A 45 15.54 -2.59 -0.18
N LEU A 46 14.32 -3.09 -0.34
CA LEU A 46 13.88 -3.72 -1.60
C LEU A 46 13.89 -2.74 -2.76
N MET A 47 13.46 -1.49 -2.55
CA MET A 47 13.54 -0.43 -3.55
C MET A 47 14.99 -0.15 -3.98
N ASN A 48 15.92 -0.08 -3.03
CA ASN A 48 17.34 0.08 -3.34
C ASN A 48 17.87 -1.09 -4.18
N HIS A 49 17.53 -2.33 -3.83
CA HIS A 49 17.90 -3.50 -4.64
C HIS A 49 17.30 -3.43 -6.06
N MET A 50 16.06 -2.96 -6.23
CA MET A 50 15.46 -2.76 -7.54
C MET A 50 16.23 -1.71 -8.36
N LYS A 51 16.67 -0.62 -7.72
CA LYS A 51 17.52 0.41 -8.36
C LYS A 51 18.90 -0.14 -8.73
N GLU A 52 19.52 -0.92 -7.85
CA GLU A 52 20.80 -1.60 -8.14
C GLU A 52 20.68 -2.52 -9.35
N LEU A 53 19.57 -3.26 -9.49
CA LEU A 53 19.30 -4.08 -10.66
C LEU A 53 19.15 -3.27 -11.95
N ASN A 54 18.77 -1.99 -11.85
CA ASN A 54 18.67 -1.08 -13.00
C ASN A 54 20.02 -0.46 -13.38
N LYS A 55 21.02 -0.47 -12.49
CA LYS A 55 22.34 0.09 -12.80
C LYS A 55 23.02 -0.69 -13.93
N GLY A 56 23.63 0.05 -14.86
CA GLY A 56 24.33 -0.51 -16.01
C GLY A 56 23.42 -1.25 -16.99
N VAL A 57 22.10 -1.05 -16.94
CA VAL A 57 21.19 -1.54 -17.97
C VAL A 57 21.25 -0.60 -19.17
N ASP A 58 21.33 -1.16 -20.38
CA ASP A 58 21.13 -0.40 -21.61
C ASP A 58 19.69 0.10 -21.67
N THR A 59 19.51 1.39 -21.38
CA THR A 59 18.20 2.04 -21.33
C THR A 59 17.57 2.17 -22.71
N VAL A 60 18.37 2.17 -23.78
CA VAL A 60 17.88 2.24 -25.17
C VAL A 60 17.32 0.88 -25.58
N GLU A 61 18.05 -0.21 -25.32
CA GLU A 61 17.55 -1.57 -25.54
C GLU A 61 16.27 -1.81 -24.73
N LEU A 62 16.32 -1.49 -23.43
CA LEU A 62 15.18 -1.68 -22.55
C LEU A 62 13.96 -0.89 -23.02
N ARG A 63 14.15 0.37 -23.46
CA ARG A 63 13.05 1.18 -23.96
C ARG A 63 12.43 0.60 -25.23
N LYS A 64 13.24 0.19 -26.20
CA LYS A 64 12.74 -0.48 -27.42
C LYS A 64 11.91 -1.71 -27.08
N ALA A 65 12.36 -2.51 -26.11
CA ALA A 65 11.63 -3.69 -25.66
C ALA A 65 10.32 -3.34 -24.93
N VAL A 66 10.29 -2.26 -24.15
CA VAL A 66 9.06 -1.77 -23.49
C VAL A 66 8.04 -1.26 -24.52
N ASP A 67 8.48 -0.51 -25.52
CA ASP A 67 7.60 -0.05 -26.61
C ASP A 67 7.06 -1.25 -27.40
N SER A 68 7.92 -2.22 -27.74
CA SER A 68 7.53 -3.49 -28.37
C SER A 68 6.55 -4.30 -27.51
N ALA A 69 6.69 -4.26 -26.19
CA ALA A 69 5.79 -4.94 -25.26
C ALA A 69 4.39 -4.31 -25.26
N LEU A 70 4.29 -2.98 -25.33
CA LEU A 70 3.00 -2.28 -25.46
C LEU A 70 2.31 -2.61 -26.77
N GLU A 71 3.06 -2.67 -27.87
CA GLU A 71 2.54 -2.99 -29.20
C GLU A 71 2.09 -4.45 -29.30
N SER A 72 2.98 -5.40 -29.01
CA SER A 72 2.72 -6.84 -29.13
C SER A 72 1.64 -7.35 -28.17
N SER A 73 1.43 -6.67 -27.03
CA SER A 73 0.32 -6.97 -26.11
C SER A 73 -1.02 -6.31 -26.51
N GLY A 74 -1.03 -5.51 -27.57
CA GLY A 74 -2.18 -4.75 -28.04
C GLY A 74 -2.56 -3.57 -27.13
N MET A 75 -1.70 -3.16 -26.21
CA MET A 75 -1.95 -2.06 -25.28
C MET A 75 -1.90 -0.70 -25.96
N THR A 76 -1.03 -0.52 -26.96
CA THR A 76 -1.00 0.69 -27.80
C THR A 76 -2.35 0.92 -28.49
N ALA A 77 -2.94 -0.12 -29.09
CA ALA A 77 -4.27 -0.05 -29.74
C ALA A 77 -5.40 0.27 -28.75
N LYS A 78 -5.19 0.02 -27.45
CA LYS A 78 -6.12 0.37 -26.37
C LYS A 78 -5.81 1.72 -25.73
N GLY A 79 -4.96 2.53 -26.36
CA GLY A 79 -4.60 3.88 -25.93
C GLY A 79 -3.71 3.94 -24.69
N VAL A 80 -2.99 2.86 -24.36
CA VAL A 80 -1.99 2.88 -23.30
C VAL A 80 -0.73 3.55 -23.84
N GLU A 81 -0.19 4.51 -23.10
CA GLU A 81 1.06 5.19 -23.47
C GLU A 81 2.08 5.13 -22.34
N LEU A 82 3.36 5.08 -22.71
CA LEU A 82 4.49 5.24 -21.80
C LEU A 82 4.80 6.73 -21.58
N ILE A 83 4.88 7.15 -20.32
CA ILE A 83 5.46 8.41 -19.88
C ILE A 83 6.80 8.06 -19.23
N ASP A 84 7.87 8.27 -19.97
CA ASP A 84 9.23 8.21 -19.43
C ASP A 84 9.58 9.54 -18.76
N VAL A 85 9.99 9.47 -17.50
CA VAL A 85 10.33 10.64 -16.67
C VAL A 85 11.85 10.76 -16.44
N THR A 86 12.64 10.06 -17.23
CA THR A 86 14.09 10.20 -17.30
C THR A 86 14.52 11.67 -17.43
N GLY A 87 15.61 12.06 -16.76
CA GLY A 87 16.14 13.43 -16.79
C GLY A 87 15.30 14.50 -16.07
N THR A 88 14.17 14.17 -15.44
CA THR A 88 13.26 15.16 -14.82
C THR A 88 13.34 15.26 -13.28
N GLY A 89 14.36 14.67 -12.65
CA GLY A 89 14.51 14.62 -11.19
C GLY A 89 14.86 15.97 -10.55
N LYS A 90 14.25 16.25 -9.40
CA LYS A 90 14.66 17.34 -8.48
C LYS A 90 15.18 16.73 -7.18
N LYS A 91 16.00 17.49 -6.44
CA LYS A 91 16.20 17.26 -5.01
C LYS A 91 14.94 17.70 -4.25
N PRO A 92 14.44 16.93 -3.27
CA PRO A 92 13.24 17.28 -2.53
C PRO A 92 13.44 18.58 -1.75
N LYS A 93 12.44 19.50 -1.80
CA LYS A 93 12.49 20.82 -1.16
C LYS A 93 11.80 20.90 0.21
N PHE A 94 11.18 19.81 0.69
CA PHE A 94 10.42 19.83 1.94
C PHE A 94 10.28 18.44 2.54
N SER A 95 10.48 18.33 3.85
CA SER A 95 10.17 17.16 4.69
C SER A 95 8.82 17.36 5.38
N PHE A 96 7.86 16.45 5.18
CA PHE A 96 6.57 16.47 5.91
C PHE A 96 6.15 15.04 6.34
N PRO A 97 5.65 14.86 7.59
CA PRO A 97 5.32 13.55 8.16
C PRO A 97 3.87 13.11 7.82
N PHE A 98 3.51 12.97 6.54
CA PHE A 98 2.17 12.49 6.16
C PHE A 98 2.23 11.11 5.49
N LYS A 99 1.68 10.09 6.17
CA LYS A 99 1.58 8.71 5.68
C LYS A 99 0.40 8.59 4.72
N PHE A 100 0.66 8.31 3.45
CA PHE A 100 -0.40 7.90 2.52
C PHE A 100 -0.91 6.49 2.86
N PRO A 101 -2.21 6.21 2.74
CA PRO A 101 -2.77 4.93 3.16
C PRO A 101 -2.39 3.75 2.27
N MET A 102 -1.71 3.97 1.13
CA MET A 102 -1.09 2.87 0.40
C MET A 102 0.23 3.21 -0.28
N GLY A 103 1.15 2.27 -0.12
CA GLY A 103 2.57 2.42 -0.35
C GLY A 103 3.26 2.81 0.95
N ASN A 104 4.19 1.97 1.42
CA ASN A 104 5.25 2.35 2.37
C ASN A 104 6.22 3.36 1.71
N THR A 105 5.67 4.42 1.14
CA THR A 105 6.40 5.47 0.44
C THR A 105 6.70 6.65 1.35
N GLY A 106 6.09 6.69 2.54
CA GLY A 106 6.36 7.69 3.57
C GLY A 106 7.83 7.74 4.00
N GLU A 107 8.58 6.64 3.90
CA GLU A 107 9.99 6.58 4.36
C GLU A 107 11.03 6.52 3.22
N ALA A 108 10.61 6.40 1.95
CA ALA A 108 11.49 6.72 0.82
C ALA A 108 11.83 8.23 0.81
N VAL A 109 11.02 9.04 1.48
CA VAL A 109 11.23 10.47 1.71
C VAL A 109 12.19 10.72 2.90
N GLU A 110 12.22 9.83 3.89
CA GLU A 110 12.97 10.01 5.14
C GLU A 110 14.47 9.70 4.98
N ASN A 111 14.84 8.75 4.11
CA ASN A 111 16.25 8.40 3.84
C ASN A 111 16.95 9.28 2.79
N ALA A 112 16.22 10.16 2.09
CA ALA A 112 16.81 11.08 1.10
C ALA A 112 17.37 12.38 1.73
N VAL A 113 17.27 12.51 3.05
CA VAL A 113 17.46 13.78 3.79
C VAL A 113 18.92 14.10 4.09
N GLU A 114 19.84 13.13 4.06
CA GLU A 114 21.15 13.34 4.71
C GLU A 114 22.18 14.12 3.88
N ASN A 115 21.98 14.34 2.58
CA ASN A 115 22.95 15.12 1.80
C ASN A 115 22.31 15.86 0.64
N SER A 116 22.25 17.21 0.72
CA SER A 116 22.93 18.08 -0.24
C SER A 116 22.28 19.46 -0.44
N THR A 117 23.12 20.48 -0.28
CA THR A 117 22.95 21.83 -0.81
C THR A 117 23.12 21.86 -2.34
N ILE A 118 22.65 22.94 -2.97
CA ILE A 118 22.67 23.27 -4.42
C ILE A 118 21.48 22.74 -5.23
N ALA A 119 20.73 23.70 -5.81
CA ALA A 119 19.49 23.54 -6.55
C ALA A 119 19.69 23.43 -8.08
N PRO A 120 19.16 22.40 -8.77
CA PRO A 120 19.10 22.35 -10.23
C PRO A 120 17.79 22.95 -10.78
N LYS A 121 17.88 23.54 -11.99
CA LYS A 121 16.76 24.11 -12.79
C LYS A 121 15.75 23.04 -13.22
N VAL A 122 14.46 23.42 -13.23
CA VAL A 122 13.28 22.57 -13.45
C VAL A 122 12.83 22.58 -14.91
N THR A 123 12.64 21.41 -15.52
CA THR A 123 11.76 21.26 -16.70
C THR A 123 10.46 20.59 -16.25
N PRO A 124 9.29 21.28 -16.26
CA PRO A 124 8.02 20.67 -15.86
C PRO A 124 7.61 19.56 -16.83
N ASN A 125 7.43 18.32 -16.36
CA ASN A 125 6.86 17.25 -17.19
C ASN A 125 5.33 17.40 -17.26
N PHE A 126 4.85 18.24 -18.18
CA PHE A 126 3.43 18.54 -18.35
C PHE A 126 2.57 17.29 -18.59
N LYS A 127 3.11 16.28 -19.30
CA LYS A 127 2.42 15.00 -19.55
C LYS A 127 2.17 14.24 -18.26
N LEU A 128 3.19 14.10 -17.41
CA LEU A 128 3.07 13.46 -16.11
C LEU A 128 2.04 14.16 -15.22
N LYS A 129 2.17 15.49 -15.07
CA LYS A 129 1.26 16.28 -14.23
C LYS A 129 -0.20 16.14 -14.69
N LYS A 130 -0.46 16.17 -16.00
CA LYS A 130 -1.80 15.97 -16.57
C LYS A 130 -2.33 14.55 -16.27
N ALA A 131 -1.49 13.53 -16.37
CA ALA A 131 -1.87 12.15 -16.05
C ALA A 131 -2.23 11.99 -14.56
N LEU A 132 -1.41 12.53 -13.65
CA LEU A 132 -1.66 12.51 -12.20
C LEU A 132 -2.96 13.25 -11.83
N LEU A 133 -3.21 14.41 -12.43
CA LEU A 133 -4.47 15.15 -12.25
C LEU A 133 -5.70 14.34 -12.69
N THR A 134 -5.56 13.52 -13.73
CA THR A 134 -6.64 12.68 -14.25
C THR A 134 -7.04 11.59 -13.25
N GLU A 135 -6.08 11.03 -12.52
CA GLU A 135 -6.35 10.04 -11.47
C GLU A 135 -7.13 10.61 -10.29
N MET A 136 -6.92 11.90 -9.99
CA MET A 136 -7.51 12.54 -8.84
C MET A 136 -9.00 12.90 -9.03
N PRO A 137 -9.81 12.82 -7.96
CA PRO A 137 -11.15 13.38 -7.93
C PRO A 137 -11.13 14.89 -8.21
N ALA A 138 -12.12 15.39 -8.98
CA ALA A 138 -12.15 16.78 -9.43
C ALA A 138 -12.11 17.79 -8.28
N TRP A 139 -12.81 17.51 -7.17
CA TRP A 139 -12.88 18.36 -5.99
C TRP A 139 -11.52 18.53 -5.29
N LEU A 140 -10.60 17.58 -5.45
CA LEU A 140 -9.28 17.62 -4.80
C LEU A 140 -8.22 18.35 -5.63
N ARG A 141 -8.38 18.43 -6.96
CA ARG A 141 -7.32 18.89 -7.89
C ARG A 141 -6.82 20.31 -7.62
N LYS A 142 -7.71 21.21 -7.18
CA LYS A 142 -7.40 22.64 -7.01
C LYS A 142 -6.97 23.00 -5.58
N THR A 143 -7.06 22.06 -4.64
CA THR A 143 -6.73 22.33 -3.23
C THR A 143 -5.21 22.33 -3.02
N PRO A 144 -4.71 23.02 -1.96
CA PRO A 144 -3.29 22.93 -1.58
C PRO A 144 -2.84 21.49 -1.34
N PHE A 145 -3.71 20.67 -0.71
CA PHE A 145 -3.46 19.24 -0.51
C PHE A 145 -3.32 18.48 -1.82
N GLY A 146 -4.18 18.75 -2.81
CA GLY A 146 -4.09 18.11 -4.12
C GLY A 146 -2.81 18.47 -4.88
N LYS A 147 -2.38 19.74 -4.80
CA LYS A 147 -1.10 20.19 -5.38
C LYS A 147 0.09 19.51 -4.69
N LEU A 148 0.06 19.40 -3.36
CA LEU A 148 1.08 18.72 -2.58
C LEU A 148 1.17 17.23 -2.93
N TYR A 149 0.03 16.54 -3.01
CA TYR A 149 -0.04 15.14 -3.42
C TYR A 149 0.64 14.89 -4.78
N ILE A 150 0.29 15.70 -5.78
CA ILE A 150 0.91 15.60 -7.12
C ILE A 150 2.42 15.80 -7.04
N SER A 151 2.88 16.80 -6.29
CA SER A 151 4.31 17.08 -6.15
C SER A 151 5.06 15.92 -5.50
N ILE A 152 4.47 15.25 -4.50
CA ILE A 152 5.08 14.09 -3.84
C ILE A 152 5.19 12.93 -4.83
N ILE A 153 4.10 12.60 -5.54
CA ILE A 153 4.09 11.50 -6.50
C ILE A 153 5.03 11.78 -7.69
N GLU A 154 5.07 13.02 -8.17
CA GLU A 154 6.01 13.46 -9.20
C GLU A 154 7.47 13.27 -8.74
N ASP A 155 7.81 13.72 -7.53
CA ASP A 155 9.17 13.52 -6.97
C ASP A 155 9.53 12.03 -6.89
N MET A 156 8.61 11.21 -6.36
CA MET A 156 8.80 9.77 -6.25
C MET A 156 9.09 9.09 -7.60
N LEU A 157 8.29 9.39 -8.62
CA LEU A 157 8.44 8.81 -9.96
C LEU A 157 9.72 9.29 -10.64
N THR A 158 10.00 10.59 -10.56
CA THR A 158 11.21 11.20 -11.18
C THR A 158 12.52 10.78 -10.49
N ASN A 159 12.47 10.44 -9.21
CA ASN A 159 13.61 9.92 -8.44
C ASN A 159 13.72 8.39 -8.48
N GLY A 160 12.88 7.70 -9.26
CA GLY A 160 12.88 6.25 -9.40
C GLY A 160 12.55 5.53 -8.09
N ASN A 161 11.92 6.22 -7.14
CA ASN A 161 11.38 5.64 -5.90
C ASN A 161 10.02 4.99 -6.13
N ASN A 162 9.50 5.06 -7.36
CA ASN A 162 8.28 4.38 -7.77
C ASN A 162 8.22 4.23 -9.30
N ALA A 163 7.38 3.30 -9.74
CA ALA A 163 6.82 3.21 -11.09
C ALA A 163 5.33 2.91 -10.94
N CYS A 164 4.51 3.30 -11.91
CA CYS A 164 3.07 3.01 -11.80
C CYS A 164 2.35 2.99 -13.14
N TYR A 165 1.30 2.18 -13.21
CA TYR A 165 0.22 2.32 -14.17
C TYR A 165 -0.93 3.16 -13.60
N LEU A 166 -1.29 4.23 -14.29
CA LEU A 166 -2.38 5.14 -13.96
C LEU A 166 -3.66 4.74 -14.73
N PRO A 167 -4.66 4.10 -14.08
CA PRO A 167 -5.75 3.40 -14.76
C PRO A 167 -6.86 4.30 -15.34
N LYS A 168 -7.01 5.55 -14.89
CA LYS A 168 -7.91 6.56 -15.49
C LYS A 168 -7.20 7.31 -16.60
N ALA A 169 -5.93 7.66 -16.42
CA ALA A 169 -5.12 8.31 -17.45
C ALA A 169 -4.71 7.33 -18.57
N ASN A 170 -4.74 6.03 -18.29
CA ASN A 170 -4.28 4.94 -19.14
C ASN A 170 -2.79 5.09 -19.52
N LYS A 171 -1.94 5.40 -18.54
CA LYS A 171 -0.51 5.67 -18.76
C LYS A 171 0.35 4.75 -17.90
N VAL A 172 1.43 4.22 -18.47
CA VAL A 172 2.54 3.62 -17.73
C VAL A 172 3.56 4.72 -17.46
N VAL A 173 3.98 4.90 -16.22
CA VAL A 173 4.94 5.94 -15.82
C VAL A 173 6.15 5.29 -15.17
N VAL A 174 7.32 5.52 -15.75
CA VAL A 174 8.58 4.91 -15.32
C VAL A 174 9.73 5.90 -15.53
N ASN A 175 10.71 5.88 -14.62
CA ASN A 175 12.02 6.47 -14.89
C ASN A 175 12.94 5.37 -15.45
N MET A 176 13.23 5.40 -16.75
CA MET A 176 13.98 4.33 -17.41
C MET A 176 15.44 4.21 -16.90
N GLU A 177 16.07 5.32 -16.53
CA GLU A 177 17.43 5.34 -15.96
C GLU A 177 17.52 4.81 -14.53
N LYS A 178 16.49 5.04 -13.72
CA LYS A 178 16.53 4.73 -12.27
C LYS A 178 15.76 3.47 -11.89
N LEU A 179 14.70 3.13 -12.60
CA LEU A 179 13.81 2.01 -12.31
C LEU A 179 13.18 1.40 -13.58
N GLY A 180 13.86 1.48 -14.72
CA GLY A 180 13.35 0.97 -16.01
C GLY A 180 12.94 -0.50 -15.98
N THR A 181 13.65 -1.33 -15.22
CA THR A 181 13.37 -2.78 -15.13
C THR A 181 11.98 -3.11 -14.57
N SER A 182 11.27 -2.18 -13.93
CA SER A 182 9.89 -2.38 -13.48
C SER A 182 8.84 -2.09 -14.57
N ALA A 183 9.22 -1.52 -15.72
CA ALA A 183 8.27 -1.10 -16.76
C ALA A 183 7.36 -2.24 -17.24
N PHE A 184 7.90 -3.45 -17.37
CA PHE A 184 7.13 -4.63 -17.77
C PHE A 184 6.03 -4.99 -16.75
N HIS A 185 6.27 -4.79 -15.46
CA HIS A 185 5.25 -5.01 -14.42
C HIS A 185 4.09 -4.00 -14.56
N GLU A 186 4.40 -2.73 -14.83
CA GLU A 186 3.38 -1.70 -15.07
C GLU A 186 2.56 -1.96 -16.36
N ILE A 187 3.20 -2.51 -17.39
CA ILE A 187 2.47 -3.02 -18.58
C ILE A 187 1.56 -4.19 -18.18
N GLY A 188 1.99 -5.05 -17.26
CA GLY A 188 1.14 -6.09 -16.67
C GLY A 188 -0.15 -5.53 -16.07
N HIS A 189 -0.06 -4.42 -15.33
CA HIS A 189 -1.23 -3.71 -14.79
C HIS A 189 -2.13 -3.14 -15.89
N SER A 190 -1.55 -2.58 -16.96
CA SER A 190 -2.34 -2.07 -18.09
C SER A 190 -3.10 -3.18 -18.82
N ILE A 191 -2.52 -4.37 -18.95
CA ILE A 191 -3.19 -5.55 -19.52
C ILE A 191 -4.30 -6.06 -18.59
N ASN A 192 -4.07 -6.10 -17.28
CA ASN A 192 -5.11 -6.40 -16.28
C ASN A 192 -6.33 -5.49 -16.45
N ARG A 193 -6.09 -4.19 -16.66
CA ARG A 193 -7.14 -3.18 -16.84
C ARG A 193 -7.89 -3.28 -18.17
N ASN A 194 -7.17 -3.46 -19.27
CA ASN A 194 -7.69 -3.25 -20.62
C ASN A 194 -8.03 -4.55 -21.36
N SER A 195 -7.57 -5.71 -20.91
CA SER A 195 -7.79 -7.00 -21.58
C SER A 195 -8.65 -7.99 -20.79
N SER A 196 -9.09 -7.65 -19.57
CA SER A 196 -9.93 -8.55 -18.77
C SER A 196 -10.95 -7.81 -17.91
N LYS A 197 -12.23 -8.17 -18.07
CA LYS A 197 -13.31 -7.66 -17.21
C LYS A 197 -13.09 -8.05 -15.74
N PHE A 198 -12.69 -9.29 -15.48
CA PHE A 198 -12.41 -9.79 -14.14
C PHE A 198 -11.28 -9.00 -13.47
N TRP A 199 -10.10 -8.91 -14.09
CA TRP A 199 -8.96 -8.22 -13.48
C TRP A 199 -9.18 -6.71 -13.36
N LYS A 200 -9.96 -6.10 -14.27
CA LYS A 200 -10.43 -4.72 -14.13
C LYS A 200 -11.29 -4.52 -12.90
N VAL A 201 -12.14 -5.48 -12.54
CA VAL A 201 -12.93 -5.44 -11.29
C VAL A 201 -11.99 -5.58 -10.09
N ILE A 202 -11.10 -6.57 -10.08
CA ILE A 202 -10.13 -6.76 -8.99
C ILE A 202 -9.31 -5.47 -8.73
N GLN A 203 -8.78 -4.83 -9.78
CA GLN A 203 -8.08 -3.53 -9.64
C GLN A 203 -8.95 -2.44 -9.00
N LYS A 204 -10.21 -2.30 -9.43
CA LYS A 204 -11.13 -1.30 -8.87
C LYS A 204 -11.42 -1.55 -7.39
N THR A 205 -11.34 -2.80 -6.94
CA THR A 205 -11.60 -3.15 -5.54
C THR A 205 -10.43 -2.83 -4.61
N ARG A 206 -9.20 -2.59 -5.10
CA ARG A 206 -8.01 -2.25 -4.28
C ARG A 206 -8.33 -1.14 -3.26
N THR A 207 -8.47 0.10 -3.73
CA THR A 207 -9.58 1.00 -3.38
C THR A 207 -10.32 0.74 -2.06
N PRO A 208 -11.58 0.28 -2.19
CA PRO A 208 -12.42 -0.09 -1.05
C PRO A 208 -11.75 -1.05 -0.06
N PHE A 209 -11.02 -2.07 -0.53
CA PHE A 209 -10.46 -3.07 0.37
C PHE A 209 -9.33 -2.55 1.25
N MET A 210 -8.48 -1.62 0.79
CA MET A 210 -7.52 -0.98 1.70
C MET A 210 -8.18 -0.02 2.69
N ILE A 211 -9.31 0.61 2.33
CA ILE A 211 -10.14 1.32 3.32
C ILE A 211 -10.64 0.33 4.37
N THR A 212 -11.17 -0.82 3.95
CA THR A 212 -11.60 -1.89 4.85
C THR A 212 -10.46 -2.41 5.73
N ALA A 213 -9.27 -2.63 5.16
CA ALA A 213 -8.08 -3.05 5.90
C ALA A 213 -7.65 -2.02 6.96
N SER A 214 -7.95 -0.73 6.74
CA SER A 214 -7.67 0.35 7.70
C SER A 214 -8.74 0.47 8.79
N THR A 215 -9.99 0.13 8.50
CA THR A 215 -11.11 0.23 9.46
C THR A 215 -11.24 -0.97 10.38
N ILE A 216 -10.86 -2.18 9.94
CA ILE A 216 -10.90 -3.40 10.77
C ILE A 216 -10.07 -3.25 12.06
N PRO A 217 -8.80 -2.80 12.03
CA PRO A 217 -8.00 -2.61 13.24
C PRO A 217 -8.60 -1.57 14.18
N LEU A 218 -9.25 -0.53 13.65
CA LEU A 218 -9.94 0.49 14.45
C LEU A 218 -11.10 -0.12 15.24
N ILE A 219 -11.88 -1.01 14.62
CA ILE A 219 -12.93 -1.76 15.33
C ILE A 219 -12.31 -2.68 16.39
N GLY A 220 -11.24 -3.41 16.06
CA GLY A 220 -10.52 -4.25 17.02
C GLY A 220 -9.99 -3.48 18.24
N LEU A 221 -9.54 -2.25 18.01
CA LEU A 221 -9.02 -1.34 19.03
C LEU A 221 -10.11 -0.74 19.92
N LEU A 222 -11.18 -0.22 19.31
CA LEU A 222 -12.23 0.51 20.03
C LEU A 222 -13.24 -0.42 20.70
N LYS A 223 -13.54 -1.56 20.09
CA LYS A 223 -14.51 -2.49 20.66
C LYS A 223 -13.90 -3.29 21.80
N ARG A 224 -14.69 -3.50 22.86
CA ARG A 224 -14.35 -4.38 23.98
C ARG A 224 -14.58 -5.85 23.63
N LYS A 225 -13.69 -6.72 24.09
CA LYS A 225 -13.90 -8.17 23.99
C LYS A 225 -15.05 -8.58 24.90
N LYS A 226 -16.02 -9.30 24.36
CA LYS A 226 -17.10 -9.87 25.16
C LYS A 226 -16.54 -10.88 26.15
N VAL A 227 -17.08 -10.89 27.36
CA VAL A 227 -16.73 -11.93 28.33
C VAL A 227 -17.46 -13.23 27.97
N GLU A 228 -16.99 -14.34 28.50
CA GLU A 228 -17.68 -15.63 28.31
C GLU A 228 -19.12 -15.54 28.82
N GLY A 229 -20.08 -16.06 28.05
CA GLY A 229 -21.51 -15.98 28.37
C GLY A 229 -22.18 -14.62 28.11
N GLU A 230 -21.46 -13.62 27.58
CA GLU A 230 -22.05 -12.35 27.14
C GLU A 230 -22.55 -12.46 25.68
N GLU A 231 -23.86 -12.37 25.48
CA GLU A 231 -24.45 -12.39 24.13
C GLU A 231 -24.36 -11.02 23.43
N PRO A 232 -24.30 -10.99 22.08
CA PRO A 232 -24.48 -9.76 21.31
C PRO A 232 -25.88 -9.18 21.46
N LYS A 233 -25.96 -7.85 21.67
CA LYS A 233 -27.24 -7.15 21.91
C LYS A 233 -28.09 -6.96 20.65
N ASN A 234 -27.44 -6.88 19.50
CA ASN A 234 -28.09 -6.66 18.19
C ASN A 234 -27.14 -7.05 17.05
N THR A 235 -27.61 -6.93 15.80
CA THR A 235 -26.85 -7.29 14.59
C THR A 235 -25.54 -6.52 14.45
N VAL A 236 -25.52 -5.23 14.81
CA VAL A 236 -24.29 -4.40 14.76
C VAL A 236 -23.29 -4.87 15.81
N ASP A 237 -23.76 -5.18 17.02
CA ASP A 237 -22.93 -5.73 18.09
C ASP A 237 -22.35 -7.09 17.67
N LYS A 238 -23.16 -7.96 17.06
CA LYS A 238 -22.73 -9.27 16.54
C LYS A 238 -21.65 -9.12 15.45
N ALA A 239 -21.89 -8.27 14.46
CA ALA A 239 -20.95 -8.04 13.37
C ALA A 239 -19.62 -7.45 13.86
N THR A 240 -19.68 -6.44 14.72
CA THR A 240 -18.46 -5.81 15.26
C THR A 240 -17.72 -6.74 16.23
N THR A 241 -18.41 -7.65 16.91
CA THR A 241 -17.80 -8.70 17.74
C THR A 241 -17.02 -9.67 16.87
N PHE A 242 -17.64 -10.18 15.80
CA PHE A 242 -16.96 -11.02 14.82
C PHE A 242 -15.71 -10.33 14.24
N ILE A 243 -15.81 -9.04 13.87
CA ILE A 243 -14.66 -8.28 13.38
C ILE A 243 -13.57 -8.19 14.43
N LYS A 244 -13.92 -7.94 15.70
CA LYS A 244 -12.94 -7.86 16.78
C LYS A 244 -12.20 -9.18 16.99
N ASP A 245 -12.92 -10.29 16.98
CA ASP A 245 -12.36 -11.61 17.26
C ASP A 245 -11.49 -12.14 16.11
N HIS A 246 -11.72 -11.64 14.89
CA HIS A 246 -10.99 -12.05 13.68
C HIS A 246 -10.20 -10.91 13.02
N CYS A 247 -9.92 -9.81 13.73
CA CYS A 247 -9.39 -8.58 13.13
C CYS A 247 -8.08 -8.78 12.37
N GLY A 248 -7.18 -9.65 12.85
CA GLY A 248 -5.92 -9.95 12.18
C GLY A 248 -6.14 -10.63 10.82
N VAL A 249 -6.95 -11.70 10.81
CA VAL A 249 -7.25 -12.47 9.59
C VAL A 249 -8.03 -11.62 8.60
N LEU A 250 -9.04 -10.88 9.06
CA LEU A 250 -9.84 -10.01 8.19
C LEU A 250 -9.01 -8.88 7.58
N THR A 251 -8.08 -8.31 8.35
CA THR A 251 -7.14 -7.30 7.82
C THR A 251 -6.28 -7.88 6.71
N SER A 252 -5.66 -9.05 6.91
CA SER A 252 -4.88 -9.71 5.85
C SER A 252 -5.74 -10.10 4.64
N ALA A 253 -6.95 -10.63 4.87
CA ALA A 253 -7.87 -11.02 3.82
C ALA A 253 -8.28 -9.84 2.93
N ALA A 254 -8.42 -8.64 3.52
CA ALA A 254 -8.69 -7.42 2.77
C ALA A 254 -7.56 -7.09 1.76
N PHE A 255 -6.32 -7.54 1.96
CA PHE A 255 -5.24 -7.34 0.98
C PHE A 255 -5.23 -8.35 -0.18
N VAL A 256 -6.01 -9.44 -0.12
CA VAL A 256 -5.99 -10.50 -1.13
C VAL A 256 -6.22 -9.98 -2.55
N PRO A 257 -7.20 -9.10 -2.83
CA PRO A 257 -7.39 -8.55 -4.18
C PRO A 257 -6.18 -7.76 -4.68
N ALA A 258 -5.50 -7.01 -3.81
CA ALA A 258 -4.30 -6.27 -4.18
C ALA A 258 -3.14 -7.24 -4.49
N VAL A 259 -2.86 -8.20 -3.61
CA VAL A 259 -1.80 -9.20 -3.82
C VAL A 259 -2.04 -10.03 -5.08
N ALA A 260 -3.27 -10.48 -5.31
CA ALA A 260 -3.60 -11.25 -6.51
C ALA A 260 -3.35 -10.46 -7.80
N GLU A 261 -3.67 -9.17 -7.79
CA GLU A 261 -3.50 -8.30 -8.95
C GLU A 261 -2.03 -7.97 -9.22
N GLU A 262 -1.25 -7.71 -8.18
CA GLU A 262 0.21 -7.53 -8.20
C GLU A 262 0.94 -8.76 -8.75
N LEU A 263 0.58 -9.96 -8.28
CA LEU A 263 1.11 -11.22 -8.79
C LEU A 263 0.72 -11.44 -10.25
N LYS A 264 -0.50 -11.07 -10.66
CA LYS A 264 -0.92 -11.21 -12.04
C LYS A 264 -0.21 -10.24 -12.98
N ALA A 265 -0.04 -8.99 -12.56
CA ALA A 265 0.72 -7.98 -13.30
C ALA A 265 2.17 -8.44 -13.47
N THR A 266 2.80 -8.91 -12.39
CA THR A 266 4.15 -9.50 -12.40
C THR A 266 4.26 -10.65 -13.38
N HIS A 267 3.33 -11.60 -13.36
CA HIS A 267 3.33 -12.74 -14.29
C HIS A 267 3.23 -12.30 -15.76
N ARG A 268 2.31 -11.37 -16.07
CA ARG A 268 2.12 -10.85 -17.44
C ARG A 268 3.34 -10.05 -17.92
N GLY A 269 3.89 -9.19 -17.06
CA GLY A 269 5.10 -8.44 -17.33
C GLY A 269 6.30 -9.34 -17.60
N ASN A 270 6.54 -10.32 -16.74
CA ASN A 270 7.62 -11.30 -16.93
C ASN A 270 7.45 -12.11 -18.22
N LYS A 271 6.21 -12.46 -18.59
CA LYS A 271 5.96 -13.17 -19.85
C LYS A 271 6.40 -12.35 -21.07
N LEU A 272 6.05 -11.06 -21.11
CA LEU A 272 6.48 -10.16 -22.18
C LEU A 272 7.98 -9.92 -22.17
N ALA A 273 8.55 -9.68 -20.99
CA ALA A 273 9.99 -9.49 -20.81
C ALA A 273 10.79 -10.68 -21.34
N LYS A 274 10.33 -11.91 -21.11
CA LYS A 274 10.99 -13.13 -21.60
C LYS A 274 11.03 -13.20 -23.13
N GLN A 275 10.04 -12.62 -23.81
CA GLN A 275 9.93 -12.66 -25.27
C GLN A 275 10.78 -11.60 -25.96
N LEU A 276 11.11 -10.51 -25.25
CA LEU A 276 11.61 -9.28 -25.86
C LEU A 276 13.00 -8.87 -25.38
N LEU A 277 13.53 -9.49 -24.33
CA LEU A 277 14.80 -9.14 -23.73
C LEU A 277 15.83 -10.27 -23.85
N SER A 278 17.10 -9.89 -23.82
CA SER A 278 18.19 -10.83 -23.62
C SER A 278 18.02 -11.61 -22.29
N PRO A 279 18.54 -12.85 -22.18
CA PRO A 279 18.41 -13.65 -20.95
C PRO A 279 18.93 -12.95 -19.69
N GLU A 280 19.98 -12.15 -19.81
CA GLU A 280 20.56 -11.40 -18.69
C GLU A 280 19.65 -10.26 -18.23
N LEU A 281 19.14 -9.46 -19.17
CA LEU A 281 18.25 -8.36 -18.86
C LEU A 281 16.89 -8.87 -18.36
N TYR A 282 16.38 -9.97 -18.92
CA TYR A 282 15.19 -10.65 -18.42
C TYR A 282 15.34 -11.08 -16.96
N LYS A 283 16.48 -11.66 -16.56
CA LYS A 283 16.74 -12.04 -15.16
C LYS A 283 16.66 -10.83 -14.22
N LYS A 284 17.19 -9.66 -14.64
CA LYS A 284 17.09 -8.40 -13.87
C LYS A 284 15.63 -7.98 -13.70
N VAL A 285 14.85 -7.94 -14.78
CA VAL A 285 13.41 -7.61 -14.75
C VAL A 285 12.63 -8.56 -13.83
N VAL A 286 12.86 -9.87 -13.92
CA VAL A 286 12.18 -10.85 -13.05
C VAL A 286 12.49 -10.60 -11.58
N LYS A 287 13.75 -10.31 -11.23
CA LYS A 287 14.14 -10.00 -9.84
C LYS A 287 13.49 -8.71 -9.36
N THR A 288 13.52 -7.64 -10.17
CA THR A 288 12.85 -6.36 -9.86
C THR A 288 11.36 -6.57 -9.57
N ASN A 289 10.66 -7.29 -10.46
CA ASN A 289 9.22 -7.53 -10.30
C ASN A 289 8.91 -8.44 -9.10
N ARG A 290 9.77 -9.39 -8.76
CA ARG A 290 9.64 -10.22 -7.56
C ARG A 290 9.81 -9.40 -6.28
N PHE A 291 10.76 -8.47 -6.23
CA PHE A 291 10.90 -7.56 -5.10
C PHE A 291 9.66 -6.67 -4.95
N GLY A 292 9.13 -6.13 -6.05
CA GLY A 292 7.84 -5.44 -6.06
C GLY A 292 6.72 -6.28 -5.45
N ALA A 293 6.49 -7.49 -5.97
CA ALA A 293 5.46 -8.39 -5.44
C ALA A 293 5.66 -8.77 -3.97
N ALA A 294 6.92 -8.98 -3.53
CA ALA A 294 7.24 -9.31 -2.15
C ALA A 294 6.84 -8.20 -1.18
N THR A 295 6.95 -6.92 -1.58
CA THR A 295 6.50 -5.80 -0.73
C THR A 295 5.01 -5.91 -0.39
N TYR A 296 4.17 -6.25 -1.36
CA TYR A 296 2.72 -6.38 -1.14
C TYR A 296 2.35 -7.59 -0.28
N ILE A 297 3.01 -8.73 -0.47
CA ILE A 297 2.81 -9.92 0.37
C ILE A 297 3.22 -9.61 1.82
N LEU A 298 4.39 -8.98 2.01
CA LEU A 298 4.87 -8.61 3.34
C LEU A 298 3.95 -7.59 4.01
N THR A 299 3.47 -6.59 3.28
CA THR A 299 2.48 -5.63 3.79
C THR A 299 1.20 -6.33 4.24
N ALA A 300 0.67 -7.26 3.45
CA ALA A 300 -0.55 -8.00 3.81
C ALA A 300 -0.40 -8.84 5.08
N ALA A 301 0.73 -9.55 5.22
CA ALA A 301 1.03 -10.35 6.40
C ALA A 301 1.20 -9.46 7.64
N THR A 302 2.02 -8.41 7.52
CA THR A 302 2.34 -7.52 8.64
C THR A 302 1.13 -6.74 9.12
N ALA A 303 0.29 -6.26 8.21
CA ALA A 303 -0.93 -5.55 8.57
C ALA A 303 -1.86 -6.44 9.41
N GLY A 304 -1.99 -7.73 9.08
CA GLY A 304 -2.76 -8.68 9.87
C GLY A 304 -2.18 -8.93 11.26
N VAL A 305 -0.85 -9.16 11.35
CA VAL A 305 -0.18 -9.34 12.64
C VAL A 305 -0.31 -8.08 13.50
N ALA A 306 -0.10 -6.89 12.93
CA ALA A 306 -0.29 -5.63 13.63
C ALA A 306 -1.73 -5.46 14.13
N ALA A 307 -2.73 -5.73 13.29
CA ALA A 307 -4.14 -5.64 13.67
C ALA A 307 -4.51 -6.61 14.80
N PHE A 308 -3.96 -7.82 14.79
CA PHE A 308 -4.09 -8.79 15.88
C PHE A 308 -3.47 -8.24 17.17
N VAL A 309 -2.23 -7.77 17.13
CA VAL A 309 -1.51 -7.24 18.30
C VAL A 309 -2.22 -6.04 18.90
N VAL A 310 -2.71 -5.11 18.06
CA VAL A 310 -3.53 -3.96 18.49
C VAL A 310 -4.72 -4.41 19.34
N SER A 311 -5.51 -5.36 18.82
CA SER A 311 -6.71 -5.86 19.50
C SER A 311 -6.35 -6.61 20.78
N HIS A 312 -5.35 -7.51 20.70
CA HIS A 312 -4.96 -8.39 21.79
C HIS A 312 -4.36 -7.63 22.97
N VAL A 313 -3.40 -6.74 22.74
CA VAL A 313 -2.75 -5.94 23.79
C VAL A 313 -3.76 -5.02 24.47
N ARG A 314 -4.64 -4.37 23.70
CA ARG A 314 -5.72 -3.56 24.25
C ARG A 314 -6.62 -4.39 25.17
N ASP A 315 -6.94 -5.62 24.82
CA ASP A 315 -7.80 -6.48 25.64
C ASP A 315 -7.11 -6.93 26.94
N LEU A 316 -5.80 -7.21 26.91
CA LEU A 316 -5.02 -7.50 28.11
C LEU A 316 -5.06 -6.33 29.10
N CYS A 317 -4.98 -5.09 28.61
CA CYS A 317 -4.99 -3.89 29.44
C CYS A 317 -6.40 -3.42 29.89
N SER A 318 -7.48 -3.96 29.30
CA SER A 318 -8.85 -3.50 29.57
C SER A 318 -9.86 -4.63 29.82
N LYS A 319 -9.37 -5.80 30.26
CA LYS A 319 -10.22 -6.95 30.57
C LYS A 319 -11.22 -6.61 31.69
N PRO A 320 -12.53 -6.87 31.51
CA PRO A 320 -13.50 -6.82 32.60
C PRO A 320 -13.12 -7.78 33.73
N LYS A 321 -13.35 -7.37 34.98
CA LYS A 321 -13.07 -8.19 36.16
C LYS A 321 -14.36 -8.80 36.67
N GLU A 322 -14.36 -10.08 36.98
CA GLU A 322 -15.48 -10.76 37.61
C GLU A 322 -15.73 -10.16 38.99
N ILE A 323 -17.00 -9.88 39.30
CA ILE A 323 -17.46 -9.44 40.61
C ILE A 323 -17.69 -10.70 41.44
N LYS A 324 -16.79 -10.96 42.39
CA LYS A 324 -16.97 -12.04 43.36
C LYS A 324 -17.85 -11.54 44.50
N HIS A 325 -19.00 -12.17 44.69
CA HIS A 325 -19.79 -11.99 45.90
C HIS A 325 -19.17 -12.86 46.99
N SER A 326 -18.58 -12.22 47.99
CA SER A 326 -18.12 -12.84 49.24
C SER A 326 -19.29 -13.11 50.18
#